data_AF-A0A8W7PK44-F1
#
_entry.id   AF-A0A8W7PK44-F1
#
_cell.length_a   1.000
_cell.length_b   1.000
_cell.length_c   1.000
_cell.angle_alpha   90.00
_cell.angle_beta   90.00
_cell.angle_gamma   90.00
#
_symmetry.space_group_name_H-M   'P 1'
#
loop_
_entity.id
_entity.type
_entity.pdbx_description
1 polymer ?
#
loop_
_entity_poly.entity_id
_entity_poly.type
_entity_poly.pdbx_seq_one_letter_code
_entity_poly.pdbx_strand_id
1 'polypeptide(L)'
;MIAKLLLLTLVGLCTAYQYSYEYEFPSSRPFNKTGFEFGAWEPNKEYVYNVTTKTMTALPDLEDYWTGIVTHGYLSSSSSDESDDSNSSSSEERKPNREHFFEKQQYTEKECAMQHRVQYIEQGDKICFTNRALPTCSSQCKAFEKIQKYVDVHCRDATDSAAQLFKQQIRKGVNPDMSNKSVTKTVKYFFPKKCVFAN
;
A
#
# COMPACT_ATOMS: atom_id res chain seq x y z
N MET A 1 -40.96 -40.82 2.72
CA MET A 1 -40.44 -39.62 3.41
C MET A 1 -39.14 -39.87 4.18
N ILE A 2 -38.89 -41.09 4.66
CA ILE A 2 -37.70 -41.47 5.46
C ILE A 2 -36.38 -41.43 4.65
N ALA A 3 -36.39 -41.81 3.37
CA ALA A 3 -35.18 -41.79 2.53
C ALA A 3 -34.62 -40.38 2.25
N LYS A 4 -35.48 -39.35 2.18
CA LYS A 4 -35.05 -37.95 2.01
C LYS A 4 -34.41 -37.39 3.28
N LEU A 5 -34.84 -37.85 4.46
CA LEU A 5 -34.25 -37.45 5.73
C LEU A 5 -32.84 -38.01 5.91
N LEU A 6 -32.62 -39.27 5.50
CA LEU A 6 -31.30 -39.94 5.58
C LEU A 6 -30.25 -39.32 4.64
N LEU A 7 -30.67 -38.85 3.46
CA LEU A 7 -29.76 -38.16 2.54
C LEU A 7 -29.31 -36.80 3.06
N LEU A 8 -30.19 -36.05 3.74
CA LEU A 8 -29.83 -34.76 4.33
C LEU A 8 -28.86 -34.89 5.51
N THR A 9 -28.98 -35.96 6.32
CA THR A 9 -28.04 -36.19 7.43
C THR A 9 -26.66 -36.62 6.95
N LEU A 10 -26.57 -37.41 5.87
CA LEU A 10 -25.28 -37.84 5.30
C LEU A 10 -24.50 -36.68 4.66
N VAL A 11 -25.18 -35.76 3.96
CA VAL A 11 -24.52 -34.58 3.38
C VAL A 11 -24.04 -33.62 4.48
N GLY A 12 -24.84 -33.41 5.54
CA GLY A 12 -24.46 -32.58 6.68
C GLY A 12 -23.28 -33.11 7.49
N LEU A 13 -23.19 -34.44 7.66
CA LEU A 13 -22.02 -35.08 8.28
C LEU A 13 -20.76 -34.88 7.42
N CYS A 14 -20.82 -35.11 6.11
CA CYS A 14 -19.67 -34.91 5.23
C CYS A 14 -19.15 -33.45 5.23
N THR A 15 -20.03 -32.44 5.24
CA THR A 15 -19.58 -31.04 5.29
C THR A 15 -18.98 -30.63 6.63
N ALA A 16 -19.44 -31.22 7.74
CA ALA A 16 -18.89 -30.94 9.07
C ALA A 16 -17.51 -31.58 9.27
N TYR A 17 -17.31 -32.81 8.76
CA TYR A 17 -15.98 -33.44 8.75
C TYR A 17 -14.98 -32.70 7.86
N GLN A 18 -15.46 -31.98 6.83
CA GLN A 18 -14.58 -31.20 5.97
C GLN A 18 -14.09 -29.88 6.55
N TYR A 19 -14.75 -29.34 7.58
CA TYR A 19 -14.41 -28.02 8.12
C TYR A 19 -13.46 -28.07 9.32
N SER A 20 -13.18 -29.26 9.88
CA SER A 20 -12.40 -29.42 11.10
C SER A 20 -10.92 -29.74 10.89
N TYR A 21 -10.43 -29.85 9.66
CA TYR A 21 -9.05 -30.29 9.36
C TYR A 21 -8.11 -29.19 8.88
N GLU A 22 -8.41 -27.92 9.13
CA GLU A 22 -7.43 -26.85 8.89
C GLU A 22 -7.18 -26.08 10.18
N TYR A 23 -5.94 -26.22 10.67
CA TYR A 23 -5.31 -25.54 11.80
C TYR A 23 -5.44 -26.18 13.21
N GLU A 24 -5.02 -27.43 13.35
CA GLU A 24 -4.38 -27.85 14.61
C GLU A 24 -2.97 -27.22 14.69
N PHE A 25 -2.84 -26.14 15.47
CA PHE A 25 -1.52 -25.65 15.88
C PHE A 25 -0.91 -26.68 16.84
N PRO A 26 0.26 -27.26 16.53
CA PRO A 26 0.89 -28.24 17.42
C PRO A 26 1.18 -27.59 18.78
N SER A 27 0.69 -28.21 19.86
CA SER A 27 0.82 -27.72 21.24
C SER A 27 2.23 -27.84 21.80
N SER A 28 3.14 -28.50 21.08
CA SER A 28 4.54 -28.69 21.48
C SER A 28 5.48 -28.11 20.43
N ARG A 29 6.48 -27.34 20.90
CA ARG A 29 7.59 -26.93 20.04
C ARG A 29 8.43 -28.16 19.68
N PRO A 30 8.79 -28.36 18.40
CA PRO A 30 9.71 -29.42 18.00
C PRO A 30 11.05 -29.33 18.75
N PHE A 31 11.64 -30.48 19.04
CA PHE A 31 12.86 -30.58 19.84
C PHE A 31 14.05 -29.96 19.08
N ASN A 32 14.60 -28.90 19.65
CA ASN A 32 15.67 -28.09 19.08
C ASN A 32 16.99 -28.89 19.00
N LYS A 33 17.51 -29.15 17.79
CA LYS A 33 18.77 -29.88 17.59
C LYS A 33 20.00 -28.97 17.41
N THR A 34 19.83 -27.69 17.08
CA THR A 34 20.93 -26.81 16.65
C THR A 34 20.90 -25.39 17.24
N GLY A 35 20.05 -25.13 18.23
CA GLY A 35 19.89 -23.80 18.84
C GLY A 35 19.07 -22.81 17.99
N PHE A 36 19.08 -22.96 16.65
CA PHE A 36 18.63 -21.93 15.70
C PHE A 36 17.53 -22.33 14.71
N GLU A 37 17.03 -23.56 14.75
CA GLU A 37 16.12 -24.09 13.72
C GLU A 37 14.75 -23.38 13.63
N PHE A 38 14.40 -22.51 14.60
CA PHE A 38 13.11 -21.80 14.66
C PHE A 38 13.22 -20.29 14.93
N GLY A 39 14.42 -19.72 14.83
CA GLY A 39 14.61 -18.27 14.98
C GLY A 39 14.09 -17.53 13.75
N ALA A 40 13.17 -16.56 13.95
CA ALA A 40 12.74 -15.68 12.86
C ALA A 40 13.87 -14.75 12.35
N TRP A 41 14.97 -14.64 13.11
CA TRP A 41 16.09 -13.76 12.86
C TRP A 41 17.41 -14.54 12.89
N GLU A 42 18.30 -14.22 11.97
CA GLU A 42 19.68 -14.73 11.96
C GLU A 42 20.52 -14.06 13.06
N PRO A 43 21.42 -14.80 13.71
CA PRO A 43 22.29 -14.25 14.74
C PRO A 43 23.30 -13.26 14.18
N ASN A 44 23.72 -12.31 15.02
CA ASN A 44 24.71 -11.28 14.71
C ASN A 44 24.36 -10.43 13.47
N LYS A 45 23.07 -10.37 13.14
CA LYS A 45 22.55 -9.57 12.04
C LYS A 45 21.57 -8.55 12.59
N GLU A 46 21.83 -7.28 12.26
CA GLU A 46 20.93 -6.18 12.60
C GLU A 46 19.90 -6.01 11.50
N TYR A 47 18.63 -6.06 11.90
CA TYR A 47 17.49 -5.79 11.02
C TYR A 47 16.90 -4.44 11.38
N VAL A 48 16.86 -3.52 10.42
CA VAL A 48 16.31 -2.17 10.60
C VAL A 48 15.01 -2.03 9.83
N TYR A 49 13.93 -1.73 10.53
CA TYR A 49 12.59 -1.57 9.98
C TYR A 49 12.15 -0.11 10.03
N ASN A 50 11.66 0.38 8.89
CA ASN A 50 10.91 1.63 8.83
C ASN A 50 9.43 1.30 9.05
N VAL A 51 8.96 1.49 10.29
CA VAL A 51 7.61 1.12 10.69
C VAL A 51 6.72 2.36 10.64
N THR A 52 5.60 2.24 9.92
CA THR A 52 4.55 3.27 9.90
C THR A 52 3.26 2.66 10.42
N THR A 53 2.75 3.17 11.54
CA THR A 53 1.46 2.79 12.07
C THR A 53 0.43 3.87 11.77
N LYS A 54 -0.78 3.45 11.40
CA LYS A 54 -1.90 4.34 11.10
C LYS A 54 -3.14 3.86 11.84
N THR A 55 -3.69 4.71 12.67
CA THR A 55 -4.95 4.47 13.37
C THR A 55 -5.94 5.50 12.89
N MET A 56 -6.98 5.06 12.19
CA MET A 56 -7.96 5.94 11.52
C MET A 56 -9.37 5.63 12.01
N THR A 57 -10.19 6.67 12.12
CA THR A 57 -11.64 6.58 12.35
C THR A 57 -12.38 7.33 11.25
N ALA A 58 -13.51 6.78 10.82
CA ALA A 58 -14.34 7.32 9.76
C ALA A 58 -15.82 7.00 10.00
N LEU A 59 -16.71 7.81 9.44
CA LEU A 59 -18.12 7.48 9.33
C LEU A 59 -18.31 6.55 8.12
N PRO A 60 -19.07 5.45 8.24
CA PRO A 60 -19.17 4.43 7.20
C PRO A 60 -19.74 4.94 5.86
N ASP A 61 -20.55 6.00 5.90
CA ASP A 61 -21.26 6.54 4.74
C ASP A 61 -20.51 7.68 4.01
N LEU A 62 -19.35 8.11 4.51
CA LEU A 62 -18.54 9.16 3.91
C LEU A 62 -17.22 8.56 3.39
N GLU A 63 -17.20 8.20 2.11
CA GLU A 63 -15.95 7.84 1.44
C GLU A 63 -14.98 9.04 1.43
N ASP A 64 -13.71 8.75 1.71
CA ASP A 64 -12.56 9.68 1.68
C ASP A 64 -12.46 10.71 2.83
N TYR A 65 -13.33 10.65 3.86
CA TYR A 65 -13.16 11.43 5.09
C TYR A 65 -12.78 10.54 6.26
N TRP A 66 -11.48 10.55 6.60
CA TRP A 66 -10.94 9.88 7.77
C TRP A 66 -10.09 10.85 8.60
N THR A 67 -10.16 10.70 9.92
CA THR A 67 -9.28 11.40 10.86
C THR A 67 -8.56 10.36 11.71
N GLY A 68 -7.34 10.65 12.11
CA GLY A 68 -6.52 9.64 12.78
C GLY A 68 -5.13 10.10 13.14
N ILE A 69 -4.37 9.16 13.70
CA ILE A 69 -3.00 9.34 14.13
C ILE A 69 -2.11 8.48 13.24
N VAL A 70 -1.01 9.07 12.76
CA VAL A 70 0.04 8.39 12.02
C VAL A 70 1.32 8.50 12.83
N THR A 71 1.93 7.35 13.14
CA THR A 71 3.20 7.30 13.88
C THR A 71 4.25 6.65 13.00
N HIS A 72 5.42 7.29 12.93
CA HIS A 72 6.59 6.78 12.23
C HIS A 72 7.64 6.39 13.27
N GLY A 73 8.22 5.21 13.12
CA GLY A 73 9.25 4.72 14.01
C GLY A 73 10.29 3.91 13.25
N TYR A 74 11.54 4.00 13.71
CA TYR A 74 12.60 3.11 13.28
C TYR A 74 12.80 2.06 14.36
N LEU A 75 12.75 0.79 13.98
CA LEU A 75 13.00 -0.33 14.88
C LEU A 75 14.24 -1.05 14.39
N SER A 76 15.30 -1.08 15.20
CA SER A 76 16.44 -1.98 14.98
C SER A 76 16.34 -3.15 15.94
N SER A 77 16.43 -4.36 15.40
CA SER A 77 16.51 -5.59 16.18
C SER A 77 17.76 -6.35 15.76
N SER A 78 18.63 -6.64 16.71
CA SER A 78 19.73 -7.58 16.57
C SER A 78 19.62 -8.63 17.67
N SER A 79 19.78 -9.89 17.31
CA SER A 79 20.01 -10.97 18.27
C SER A 79 21.50 -11.28 18.29
N SER A 80 22.17 -10.97 19.39
CA SER A 80 23.55 -11.39 19.65
C SER A 80 23.54 -12.76 20.31
N ASP A 81 24.36 -13.69 19.81
CA ASP A 81 24.63 -14.95 20.48
C ASP A 81 25.69 -14.73 21.54
N GLU A 82 25.28 -14.35 22.75
CA GLU A 82 26.15 -14.47 23.90
C GLU A 82 25.83 -15.79 24.60
N SER A 83 26.69 -16.78 24.41
CA SER A 83 26.83 -17.88 25.37
C SER A 83 27.32 -17.28 26.68
N ASP A 84 26.45 -17.24 27.68
CA ASP A 84 26.78 -16.90 29.07
C ASP A 84 27.81 -17.91 29.62
N ASP A 85 29.09 -17.65 29.41
CA ASP A 85 30.15 -18.23 30.21
C ASP A 85 30.65 -17.17 31.19
N SER A 86 30.18 -17.31 32.43
CA SER A 86 30.68 -16.56 33.57
C SER A 86 32.18 -16.83 33.77
N ASN A 87 33.05 -15.84 33.58
CA ASN A 87 34.24 -15.73 34.41
C ASN A 87 34.73 -14.28 34.55
N SER A 88 34.86 -13.84 35.80
CA SER A 88 35.32 -12.53 36.21
C SER A 88 36.80 -12.32 35.91
N SER A 89 37.17 -11.16 35.35
CA SER A 89 38.42 -10.48 35.68
C SER A 89 38.34 -9.00 35.31
N SER A 90 38.57 -8.18 36.34
CA SER A 90 38.65 -6.73 36.33
C SER A 90 39.83 -6.21 35.50
N SER A 91 39.60 -5.22 34.65
CA SER A 91 40.56 -4.12 34.43
C SER A 91 39.88 -2.95 33.70
N GLU A 92 40.17 -1.77 34.21
CA GLU A 92 39.52 -0.50 33.91
C GLU A 92 40.01 0.16 32.60
N GLU A 93 39.09 0.94 32.02
CA GLU A 93 39.26 2.13 31.17
C GLU A 93 39.95 2.05 29.79
N ARG A 94 39.15 2.37 28.75
CA ARG A 94 39.15 3.70 28.09
C ARG A 94 38.02 3.76 27.05
N LYS A 95 36.98 4.57 27.31
CA LYS A 95 35.96 4.92 26.31
C LYS A 95 36.52 5.97 25.36
N PRO A 96 36.53 5.79 24.03
CA PRO A 96 36.43 6.93 23.13
C PRO A 96 34.94 7.21 22.92
N ASN A 97 34.47 8.33 23.47
CA ASN A 97 33.18 8.93 23.12
C ASN A 97 33.23 9.34 21.65
N ARG A 98 32.93 8.41 20.74
CA ARG A 98 32.54 8.75 19.37
C ARG A 98 31.04 8.97 19.40
N GLU A 99 30.67 10.21 19.71
CA GLU A 99 29.43 10.78 19.22
C GLU A 99 29.48 10.70 17.70
N HIS A 100 29.03 9.58 17.15
CA HIS A 100 28.59 9.51 15.78
C HIS A 100 27.35 10.40 15.73
N PHE A 101 27.61 11.69 15.49
CA PHE A 101 26.66 12.57 14.85
C PHE A 101 26.33 11.89 13.53
N PHE A 102 25.33 11.00 13.56
CA PHE A 102 24.61 10.61 12.37
C PHE A 102 23.95 11.90 11.93
N GLU A 103 24.66 12.64 11.10
CA GLU A 103 24.06 13.54 10.15
C GLU A 103 22.99 12.70 9.49
N LYS A 104 21.74 12.94 9.91
CA LYS A 104 20.57 12.36 9.30
C LYS A 104 20.75 12.70 7.84
N GLN A 105 21.18 11.74 7.04
CA GLN A 105 20.91 11.77 5.62
C GLN A 105 19.40 11.57 5.54
N GLN A 106 18.67 12.66 5.81
CA GLN A 106 17.39 12.89 5.21
C GLN A 106 17.71 12.87 3.72
N TYR A 107 17.68 11.67 3.12
CA TYR A 107 17.21 11.54 1.76
C TYR A 107 15.79 12.09 1.77
N THR A 108 15.72 13.42 1.74
CA THR A 108 14.58 14.13 1.20
C THR A 108 14.59 13.71 -0.24
N GLU A 109 13.97 12.55 -0.54
CA GLU A 109 13.36 12.34 -1.84
C GLU A 109 12.58 13.62 -2.08
N LYS A 110 13.13 14.51 -2.91
CA LYS A 110 12.58 15.84 -3.07
C LYS A 110 11.10 15.65 -3.39
N GLU A 111 10.22 16.09 -2.51
CA GLU A 111 8.80 15.85 -2.71
C GLU A 111 8.38 16.68 -3.92
N CYS A 112 7.83 16.02 -4.93
CA CYS A 112 7.37 16.72 -6.11
C CYS A 112 5.90 17.09 -5.95
N ALA A 113 5.57 18.33 -6.29
CA ALA A 113 4.19 18.81 -6.25
C ALA A 113 3.28 17.95 -7.15
N MET A 114 2.22 17.41 -6.52
CA MET A 114 1.12 16.74 -7.20
C MET A 114 0.19 17.79 -7.83
N GLN A 115 -0.21 17.58 -9.08
CA GLN A 115 -1.11 18.45 -9.82
C GLN A 115 -2.42 17.74 -10.10
N HIS A 116 -3.53 18.46 -10.03
CA HIS A 116 -4.84 17.92 -10.39
C HIS A 116 -5.20 18.36 -11.80
N ARG A 117 -5.39 17.41 -12.71
CA ARG A 117 -5.70 17.69 -14.11
C ARG A 117 -6.77 16.73 -14.64
N VAL A 118 -7.70 17.24 -15.45
CA VAL A 118 -8.64 16.42 -16.20
C VAL A 118 -7.87 15.51 -17.14
N GLN A 119 -8.23 14.23 -17.13
CA GLN A 119 -7.65 13.21 -17.97
C GLN A 119 -8.63 12.83 -19.08
N TYR A 120 -8.09 12.28 -20.16
CA TYR A 120 -8.91 11.69 -21.22
C TYR A 120 -8.39 10.31 -21.60
N ILE A 121 -9.30 9.48 -22.10
CA ILE A 121 -9.01 8.18 -22.69
C ILE A 121 -9.79 8.03 -23.99
N GLU A 122 -9.22 7.28 -24.93
CA GLU A 122 -9.85 6.97 -26.21
C GLU A 122 -10.30 5.51 -26.15
N GLN A 123 -11.60 5.28 -26.31
CA GLN A 123 -12.19 3.95 -26.30
C GLN A 123 -13.00 3.77 -27.59
N GLY A 124 -12.37 3.14 -28.60
CA GLY A 124 -12.93 3.01 -29.93
C GLY A 124 -13.21 4.38 -30.55
N ASP A 125 -14.44 4.60 -30.99
CA ASP A 125 -14.87 5.84 -31.64
C ASP A 125 -15.32 6.93 -30.66
N LYS A 126 -14.96 6.83 -29.38
CA LYS A 126 -15.33 7.81 -28.34
C LYS A 126 -14.14 8.27 -27.54
N ILE A 127 -14.12 9.57 -27.23
CA ILE A 127 -13.17 10.19 -26.31
C ILE A 127 -13.92 10.48 -25.01
N CYS A 128 -13.39 9.95 -23.91
CA CYS A 128 -13.98 10.10 -22.59
C CYS A 128 -13.07 10.95 -21.70
N PHE A 129 -13.64 12.00 -21.12
CA PHE A 129 -12.97 12.96 -20.25
C PHE A 129 -13.41 12.74 -18.82
N THR A 130 -12.51 12.85 -17.85
CA THR A 130 -12.88 12.76 -16.44
C THR A 130 -13.71 13.98 -16.03
N ASN A 131 -14.82 13.76 -15.33
CA ASN A 131 -15.65 14.85 -14.83
C ASN A 131 -14.89 15.69 -13.79
N ARG A 132 -14.06 15.03 -12.98
CA ARG A 132 -13.21 15.67 -11.97
C ARG A 132 -11.75 15.61 -12.38
N ALA A 133 -10.97 16.59 -11.93
CA ALA A 133 -9.53 16.60 -12.13
C ALA A 133 -8.86 15.49 -11.28
N LEU A 134 -8.01 14.68 -11.90
CA LEU A 134 -7.32 13.57 -11.23
C LEU A 134 -5.90 13.97 -10.83
N PRO A 135 -5.36 13.39 -9.74
CA PRO A 135 -4.00 13.65 -9.33
C PRO A 135 -3.01 13.09 -10.36
N THR A 136 -2.03 13.90 -10.73
CA THR A 136 -1.00 13.64 -11.73
C THR A 136 0.31 14.25 -11.29
N CYS A 137 1.42 13.60 -11.61
CA CYS A 137 2.74 14.15 -11.32
C CYS A 137 3.12 15.21 -12.36
N SER A 138 3.88 16.20 -11.93
CA SER A 138 4.52 17.15 -12.84
C SER A 138 5.45 16.42 -13.82
N SER A 139 5.74 17.04 -14.98
CA SER A 139 6.52 16.44 -16.07
C SER A 139 7.90 15.94 -15.68
N GLN A 140 8.52 16.56 -14.67
CA GLN A 140 9.84 16.21 -14.13
C GLN A 140 9.81 15.12 -13.03
N CYS A 141 8.64 14.53 -12.79
CA CYS A 141 8.40 13.67 -11.63
C CYS A 141 7.73 12.35 -12.02
N LYS A 142 8.06 11.29 -11.29
CA LYS A 142 7.52 9.95 -11.43
C LYS A 142 6.49 9.67 -10.34
N ALA A 143 5.47 8.90 -10.71
CA ALA A 143 4.47 8.39 -9.79
C ALA A 143 5.09 7.30 -8.89
N PHE A 144 5.05 7.50 -7.58
CA PHE A 144 5.40 6.52 -6.55
C PHE A 144 4.11 6.00 -5.90
N GLU A 145 3.91 4.68 -5.91
CA GLU A 145 2.67 3.98 -5.54
C GLU A 145 1.42 4.46 -6.34
N LYS A 146 0.81 3.58 -7.14
CA LYS A 146 -0.41 3.89 -7.89
C LYS A 146 -1.65 3.34 -7.17
N ILE A 147 -2.70 4.14 -7.09
CA ILE A 147 -4.01 3.74 -6.60
C ILE A 147 -4.94 3.54 -7.79
N GLN A 148 -5.84 2.56 -7.67
CA GLN A 148 -6.92 2.32 -8.62
C GLN A 148 -8.26 2.78 -8.02
N LYS A 149 -9.02 3.62 -8.72
CA LYS A 149 -10.40 3.97 -8.38
C LYS A 149 -11.27 4.06 -9.64
N TYR A 150 -12.57 3.89 -9.47
CA TYR A 150 -13.55 4.17 -10.52
C TYR A 150 -13.83 5.67 -10.55
N VAL A 151 -13.80 6.26 -11.74
CA VAL A 151 -13.97 7.70 -11.95
C VAL A 151 -15.06 7.91 -12.99
N ASP A 152 -15.95 8.85 -12.69
CA ASP A 152 -16.98 9.32 -13.61
C ASP A 152 -16.35 10.03 -14.82
N VAL A 153 -16.76 9.62 -16.01
CA VAL A 153 -16.32 10.21 -17.26
C VAL A 153 -17.49 10.65 -18.14
N HIS A 154 -17.27 11.76 -18.84
CA HIS A 154 -18.11 12.26 -19.91
C HIS A 154 -17.53 11.82 -21.26
N CYS A 155 -18.28 11.03 -22.03
CA CYS A 155 -17.83 10.56 -23.34
C CYS A 155 -18.54 11.31 -24.46
N ARG A 156 -17.77 11.66 -25.49
CA ARG A 156 -18.25 12.23 -26.75
C ARG A 156 -17.66 11.43 -27.90
N ASP A 157 -18.31 11.46 -29.05
CA ASP A 157 -17.80 10.79 -30.23
C ASP A 157 -16.49 11.43 -30.69
N ALA A 158 -15.56 10.62 -31.19
CA ALA A 158 -14.23 11.07 -31.60
C ALA A 158 -14.28 12.02 -32.80
N THR A 159 -15.36 11.97 -33.60
CA THR A 159 -15.61 12.88 -34.72
C THR A 159 -16.10 14.26 -34.30
N ASP A 160 -16.50 14.42 -33.03
CA ASP A 160 -17.05 15.68 -32.55
C ASP A 160 -15.96 16.75 -32.35
N SER A 161 -16.19 17.92 -32.94
CA SER A 161 -15.31 19.09 -32.86
C SER A 161 -14.99 19.51 -31.42
N ALA A 162 -15.96 19.44 -30.51
CA ALA A 162 -15.76 19.81 -29.10
C ALA A 162 -14.84 18.82 -28.38
N ALA A 163 -14.98 17.53 -28.67
CA ALA A 163 -14.13 16.49 -28.09
C ALA A 163 -12.66 16.67 -28.52
N GLN A 164 -12.44 16.97 -29.80
CA GLN A 164 -11.09 17.24 -30.33
C GLN A 164 -10.48 18.50 -29.71
N LEU A 165 -11.27 19.55 -29.51
CA LEU A 165 -10.83 20.78 -28.87
C LEU A 165 -10.40 20.54 -27.41
N PHE A 166 -11.21 19.83 -26.62
CA PHE A 166 -10.86 19.50 -25.24
C PHE A 166 -9.61 18.62 -25.17
N LYS A 167 -9.51 17.61 -26.04
CA LYS A 167 -8.30 16.77 -26.15
C LYS A 167 -7.07 17.63 -26.44
N GLN A 168 -7.14 18.57 -27.39
CA GLN A 168 -6.01 19.44 -27.72
C GLN A 168 -5.64 20.38 -26.57
N GLN A 169 -6.61 20.93 -25.86
CA GLN A 169 -6.39 21.79 -24.69
C GLN A 169 -5.69 21.03 -23.56
N ILE A 170 -6.17 19.82 -23.23
CA ILE A 170 -5.56 18.98 -22.20
C ILE A 170 -4.12 18.61 -22.58
N ARG A 171 -3.86 18.29 -23.86
CA ARG A 171 -2.49 18.03 -24.35
C ARG A 171 -1.56 19.24 -24.23
N LYS A 172 -2.10 20.46 -24.33
CA LYS A 172 -1.35 21.71 -24.11
C LYS A 172 -1.18 22.05 -22.62
N GLY A 173 -1.69 21.23 -21.71
CA GLY A 173 -1.60 21.43 -20.27
C GLY A 173 -2.68 22.33 -19.69
N VAL A 174 -3.72 22.67 -20.46
CA VAL A 174 -4.90 23.38 -19.96
C VAL A 174 -5.79 22.40 -19.22
N ASN A 175 -6.42 22.85 -18.13
CA ASN A 175 -7.31 22.03 -17.31
C ASN A 175 -8.77 22.52 -17.45
N PRO A 176 -9.52 22.05 -18.46
CA PRO A 176 -10.91 22.47 -18.66
C PRO A 176 -11.81 21.91 -17.55
N ASP A 177 -12.78 22.69 -17.08
CA ASP A 177 -13.74 22.21 -16.10
C ASP A 177 -14.82 21.34 -16.76
N MET A 178 -14.91 20.08 -16.32
CA MET A 178 -15.84 19.07 -16.80
C MET A 178 -16.94 18.73 -15.79
N SER A 179 -16.95 19.40 -14.63
CA SER A 179 -17.85 19.09 -13.51
C SER A 179 -19.33 19.26 -13.88
N ASN A 180 -19.62 20.22 -14.78
CA ASN A 180 -20.98 20.51 -15.26
C ASN A 180 -21.43 19.63 -16.45
N LYS A 181 -20.64 18.63 -16.86
CA LYS A 181 -21.00 17.71 -17.95
C LYS A 181 -21.68 16.46 -17.41
N SER A 182 -22.55 15.86 -18.21
CA SER A 182 -23.25 14.63 -17.83
C SER A 182 -22.27 13.46 -17.72
N VAL A 183 -22.39 12.67 -16.65
CA VAL A 183 -21.64 11.42 -16.51
C VAL A 183 -22.20 10.41 -17.51
N THR A 184 -21.35 9.90 -18.40
CA THR A 184 -21.75 8.88 -19.38
C THR A 184 -21.49 7.47 -18.87
N LYS A 185 -20.35 7.27 -18.19
CA LYS A 185 -19.97 5.98 -17.59
C LYS A 185 -18.91 6.19 -16.52
N THR A 186 -18.66 5.14 -15.73
CA THR A 186 -17.54 5.03 -14.80
C THR A 186 -16.43 4.20 -15.42
N VAL A 187 -15.19 4.69 -15.36
CA VAL A 187 -14.01 3.95 -15.84
C VAL A 187 -12.98 3.85 -14.74
N LYS A 188 -12.30 2.70 -14.69
CA LYS A 188 -11.20 2.46 -13.77
C LYS A 188 -9.97 3.27 -14.20
N TYR A 189 -9.50 4.14 -13.32
CA TYR A 189 -8.28 4.93 -13.50
C TYR A 189 -7.21 4.53 -12.51
N PHE A 190 -5.96 4.70 -12.92
CA PHE A 190 -4.78 4.56 -12.07
C PHE A 190 -4.12 5.92 -11.90
N PHE A 191 -3.96 6.38 -10.67
CA PHE A 191 -3.32 7.67 -10.38
C PHE A 191 -2.32 7.58 -9.22
N PRO A 192 -1.28 8.45 -9.20
CA PRO A 192 -0.26 8.47 -8.16
C PRO A 192 -0.83 8.78 -6.78
N LYS A 193 -0.36 8.04 -5.77
CA LYS A 193 -0.51 8.41 -4.35
C LYS A 193 0.55 9.41 -3.92
N LYS A 194 1.76 9.30 -4.48
CA LYS A 194 2.88 10.22 -4.27
C LYS A 194 3.62 10.49 -5.58
N CYS A 195 4.27 11.65 -5.66
CA CYS A 195 5.12 12.02 -6.78
C CYS A 195 6.54 12.29 -6.28
N VAL A 196 7.52 11.61 -6.88
CA VAL A 196 8.95 11.73 -6.53
C VAL A 196 9.72 12.19 -7.76
N PHE A 197 10.84 12.91 -7.60
CA PHE A 197 11.67 13.23 -8.76
C PHE A 197 12.24 11.95 -9.37
N ALA A 198 12.26 11.92 -10.71
CA ALA A 198 13.01 10.90 -11.42
C ALA A 198 14.50 11.21 -11.24
N ASN A 199 15.21 10.43 -10.43
CA ASN A 199 16.67 10.39 -10.48
C ASN A 199 17.14 9.73 -11.77
#